data_AF-A0A5N5I699-F1
#
_entry.id   AF-A0A5N5I699-F1
#
_cell.length_a   1.000
_cell.length_b   1.000
_cell.length_c   1.000
_cell.angle_alpha   90.00
_cell.angle_beta   90.00
_cell.angle_gamma   90.00
#
_symmetry.space_group_name_H-M   'P 1'
#
loop_
_entity.id
_entity.type
_entity.pdbx_description
1 polymer ?
#
loop_
_entity_poly.entity_id
_entity_poly.type
_entity_poly.pdbx_seq_one_letter_code
_entity_poly.pdbx_strand_id
1 'polypeptide(L)' 'MKIISWNVRGLGSRQKRLILKQQFRRLKPDIIILQETKKASINRRLVASV' A
#
# COMPACT_ATOMS: atom_id res chain seq x y z
N MET A 1 -7.54 -12.80 12.49
CA MET A 1 -6.93 -11.47 12.28
C MET A 1 -5.60 -11.62 11.57
N LYS A 2 -5.45 -11.10 10.35
CA LYS A 2 -4.27 -11.19 9.50
C LYS A 2 -3.68 -9.79 9.30
N ILE A 3 -2.42 -9.64 9.69
CA ILE A 3 -1.67 -8.38 9.57
C ILE A 3 -0.55 -8.60 8.56
N ILE A 4 -0.39 -7.66 7.63
CA ILE A 4 0.73 -7.64 6.68
C ILE A 4 1.54 -6.38 6.90
N SER A 5 2.84 -6.55 7.11
CA SER A 5 3.81 -5.44 7.08
C SER A 5 4.69 -5.59 5.86
N TRP A 6 4.80 -4.54 5.04
CA TRP A 6 5.59 -4.55 3.82
C TRP A 6 6.35 -3.23 3.64
N ASN A 7 7.67 -3.32 3.60
CA ASN A 7 8.54 -2.29 3.06
C ASN A 7 8.41 -2.19 1.53
N VAL A 8 7.74 -1.14 1.07
CA VAL A 8 7.43 -0.97 -0.36
C VAL A 8 8.50 -0.19 -1.12
N ARG A 9 9.51 0.38 -0.45
CA ARG A 9 10.60 1.17 -1.07
C ARG A 9 10.08 2.21 -2.08
N GLY A 10 9.02 2.92 -1.72
CA GLY A 10 8.41 4.00 -2.49
C GLY A 10 7.06 3.64 -3.14
N LEU A 11 6.09 4.57 -3.05
CA LEU A 11 4.74 4.50 -3.65
C LEU A 11 4.52 5.53 -4.79
N GLY A 12 5.60 5.99 -5.43
CA GLY A 12 5.55 7.00 -6.50
C GLY A 12 4.80 6.53 -7.75
N SER A 13 5.10 5.31 -8.20
CA SER A 13 4.55 4.74 -9.44
C SER A 13 3.07 4.34 -9.31
N ARG A 14 2.25 4.68 -10.31
CA ARG A 14 0.86 4.21 -10.42
C ARG A 14 0.78 2.69 -10.59
N GLN A 15 1.64 2.11 -11.42
CA GLN A 15 1.66 0.67 -11.66
C GLN A 15 1.98 -0.11 -10.38
N LYS A 16 2.93 0.36 -9.59
CA LYS A 16 3.31 -0.27 -8.32
C LYS A 16 2.15 -0.26 -7.33
N ARG A 17 1.42 0.85 -7.23
CA ARG A 17 0.21 0.94 -6.39
C ARG A 17 -0.88 -0.02 -6.85
N LEU A 18 -1.05 -0.19 -8.16
CA LEU A 18 -2.02 -1.15 -8.72
C LEU A 18 -1.67 -2.61 -8.36
N ILE A 19 -0.38 -2.96 -8.41
CA ILE A 19 0.10 -4.29 -7.99
C ILE A 19 -0.19 -4.51 -6.50
N LEU A 20 0.13 -3.54 -5.64
CA LEU A 20 -0.16 -3.63 -4.21
C LEU A 20 -1.66 -3.83 -3.96
N LYS A 21 -2.51 -3.06 -4.64
CA LYS A 21 -3.97 -3.19 -4.55
C LYS A 21 -4.47 -4.58 -4.94
N GLN A 22 -3.92 -5.17 -6.00
CA GLN A 22 -4.23 -6.54 -6.40
C GLN A 22 -3.81 -7.56 -5.33
N GLN A 23 -2.63 -7.37 -4.71
CA GLN A 23 -2.18 -8.24 -3.62
C GLN A 23 -3.08 -8.12 -2.39
N PHE A 24 -3.49 -6.92 -1.99
CA PHE A 24 -4.39 -6.74 -0.85
C PHE A 24 -5.76 -7.37 -1.10
N ARG A 25 -6.32 -7.22 -2.31
CA ARG A 25 -7.56 -7.88 -2.70
C ARG A 25 -7.49 -9.40 -2.65
N ARG A 26 -6.34 -9.97 -3.03
CA ARG A 26 -6.09 -11.42 -2.99
C ARG A 26 -5.92 -11.93 -1.56
N LEU A 27 -5.13 -11.23 -0.75
CA LEU A 27 -4.75 -11.69 0.59
C LEU A 27 -5.82 -11.42 1.65
N LYS A 28 -6.67 -10.40 1.43
CA LYS A 28 -7.72 -9.94 2.34
C LYS A 28 -7.24 -9.81 3.80
N PRO A 29 -6.18 -9.03 4.08
CA PRO A 29 -5.74 -8.79 5.45
C PRO A 29 -6.70 -7.85 6.18
N ASP A 30 -6.71 -7.93 7.51
CA ASP A 30 -7.46 -7.01 8.36
C ASP A 30 -6.70 -5.68 8.53
N ILE A 31 -5.36 -5.73 8.60
CA ILE A 31 -4.49 -4.56 8.77
C ILE A 31 -3.30 -4.66 7.80
N ILE A 32 -2.98 -3.54 7.15
CA ILE A 32 -1.81 -3.39 6.26
C ILE A 32 -0.93 -2.26 6.79
N ILE A 33 0.36 -2.53 6.93
CA ILE A 33 1.39 -1.57 7.33
C ILE A 33 2.37 -1.43 6.16
N LEU A 34 2.47 -0.24 5.59
CA LEU A 34 3.41 0.06 4.50
C LEU A 34 4.55 0.93 5.00
N GLN A 35 5.78 0.45 4.82
CA GLN A 35 7.00 1.13 5.24
C GLN A 35 7.77 1.68 4.04
N GLU A 36 8.62 2.68 4.28
CA GLU A 36 9.38 3.40 3.24
C GLU A 36 8.54 3.84 2.04
N THR A 37 7.36 4.44 2.28
CA THR A 37 6.48 4.89 1.18
C THR A 37 7.10 6.01 0.34
N LYS A 38 8.13 6.69 0.87
CA LYS A 38 8.83 7.85 0.26
C LYS A 38 7.86 8.95 -0.21
N LYS A 39 6.74 9.09 0.49
CA LYS A 39 5.74 10.14 0.25
C LYS A 39 5.91 11.22 1.32
N ALA A 40 6.08 12.46 0.89
CA ALA A 40 6.21 13.60 1.79
C ALA A 40 4.93 13.84 2.63
N SER A 41 3.77 13.52 2.07
CA SER A 41 2.47 13.63 2.74
C SER A 41 1.56 12.46 2.39
N ILE A 42 0.78 12.00 3.36
CA ILE A 42 -0.27 11.00 3.15
C ILE A 42 -1.62 11.71 3.13
N ASN A 43 -2.39 11.54 2.06
CA ASN A 43 -3.73 12.10 1.92
C ASN A 43 -4.72 11.02 1.47
N ARG A 44 -6.03 11.31 1.60
CA ARG A 44 -7.10 10.35 1.25
C ARG A 44 -7.02 9.87 -0.20
N ARG A 45 -6.60 10.74 -1.13
CA ARG A 45 -6.43 10.39 -2.55
C ARG A 45 -5.32 9.35 -2.76
N LEU A 46 -4.20 9.48 -2.04
CA LEU A 46 -3.13 8.49 -2.05
C LEU A 46 -3.61 7.17 -1.44
N VAL A 47 -4.29 7.20 -0.30
CA VAL A 47 -4.81 5.99 0.35
C VAL A 47 -5.79 5.24 -0.57
N ALA A 48 -6.72 5.94 -1.22
CA ALA A 48 -7.67 5.33 -2.16
C ALA A 48 -7.00 4.73 -3.42
N SER A 49 -5.80 5.22 -3.76
CA SER A 49 -5.04 4.75 -4.92
C SER A 49 -4.22 3.47 -4.68
N VAL A 50 -4.08 3.08 -3.41
CA VAL A 50 -3.36 1.88 -2.95
C VAL A 50 -4.33 0.74 -2.70
#